data_AF-A0A953VYT3-F1
#
_entry.id   AF-A0A953VYT3-F1
#
_cell.length_a   1.000
_cell.length_b   1.000
_cell.length_c   1.000
_cell.angle_alpha   90.00
_cell.angle_beta   90.00
_cell.angle_gamma   90.00
#
_symmetry.space_group_name_H-M   'P 1'
#
loop_
_entity.id
_entity.type
_entity.pdbx_description
1 polymer ?
#
loop_
_entity_poly.entity_id
_entity_poly.type
_entity_poly.pdbx_seq_one_letter_code
_entity_poly.pdbx_strand_id
1 'polypeptide(L)'
;GLLIMFAVFNRFDKSYEEAARDQGASAWQTFAHVVLPIIAPSLIGVALFGFTLSYDEFARTLLTSGSYNTLPLEIFGMTTNVTTPVIFALGTLTTIFSFVIIAVFFLTLWILSRRRKGTTSDAGKGMV
;
A
#
# COMPACT_ATOMS: atom_id res chain seq x y z
N GLY A 1 -5.53 -0.49 -9.38
CA GLY A 1 -4.38 0.30 -8.88
C GLY A 1 -4.24 1.63 -9.60
N LEU A 2 -3.95 1.61 -10.90
CA LEU A 2 -3.63 2.80 -11.70
C LEU A 2 -4.72 3.90 -11.69
N LEU A 3 -6.00 3.53 -11.83
CA LEU A 3 -7.11 4.49 -11.75
C LEU A 3 -7.19 5.21 -10.39
N ILE A 4 -6.88 4.51 -9.31
CA ILE A 4 -6.86 5.09 -7.96
C ILE A 4 -5.68 6.08 -7.85
N MET A 5 -4.53 5.74 -8.43
CA MET A 5 -3.39 6.67 -8.50
C MET A 5 -3.72 7.93 -9.30
N PHE A 6 -4.41 7.81 -10.44
CA PHE A 6 -4.89 9.00 -11.17
C PHE A 6 -5.81 9.87 -10.33
N ALA A 7 -6.75 9.27 -9.59
CA ALA A 7 -7.62 10.03 -8.67
C ALA A 7 -6.82 10.76 -7.57
N VAL A 8 -5.76 10.12 -7.03
CA VAL A 8 -4.88 10.71 -6.01
C VAL A 8 -4.11 11.90 -6.59
N PHE A 9 -3.47 11.73 -7.75
CA PHE A 9 -2.74 12.81 -8.41
C PHE A 9 -3.66 13.95 -8.88
N ASN A 10 -4.90 13.65 -9.29
CA ASN A 10 -5.86 14.69 -9.67
C ASN A 10 -6.31 15.56 -8.47
N ARG A 11 -6.19 15.04 -7.24
CA ARG A 11 -6.45 15.79 -6.00
C ARG A 11 -5.20 16.48 -5.44
N PHE A 12 -4.03 16.24 -6.03
CA PHE A 12 -2.78 16.86 -5.61
C PHE A 12 -2.69 18.29 -6.15
N ASP A 13 -2.53 19.26 -5.25
CA ASP A 13 -2.38 20.65 -5.64
C ASP A 13 -0.94 20.93 -6.11
N LYS A 14 -0.81 21.45 -7.34
CA LYS A 14 0.48 21.77 -7.95
C LYS A 14 1.20 22.93 -7.25
N SER A 15 0.48 23.77 -6.49
CA SER A 15 1.05 24.88 -5.73
C SER A 15 2.17 24.43 -4.77
N TYR A 16 2.10 23.21 -4.24
CA TYR A 16 3.14 22.64 -3.38
C TYR A 16 4.47 22.40 -4.13
N GLU A 17 4.42 22.01 -5.40
CA GLU A 17 5.62 21.82 -6.22
C GLU A 17 6.22 23.16 -6.63
N GLU A 18 5.37 24.13 -7.00
CA GLU A 18 5.78 25.48 -7.38
C GLU A 18 6.46 26.18 -6.20
N ALA A 19 5.85 26.16 -5.01
CA ALA A 19 6.43 26.75 -3.80
C ALA A 19 7.79 26.12 -3.43
N ALA A 20 7.97 24.82 -3.66
CA ALA A 20 9.25 24.16 -3.43
C ALA A 20 10.33 24.63 -4.42
N ARG A 21 9.97 24.83 -5.69
CA ARG A 21 10.87 25.35 -6.72
C ARG A 21 11.21 26.83 -6.49
N ASP A 22 10.25 27.62 -6.03
CA ASP A 22 10.47 29.02 -5.65
C ASP A 22 11.49 29.15 -4.50
N GLN A 23 11.53 28.17 -3.61
CA GLN A 23 12.54 28.04 -2.55
C GLN A 23 13.88 27.45 -3.04
N GLY A 24 14.07 27.27 -4.35
CA GLY A 24 15.30 26.77 -4.96
C GLY A 24 15.49 25.26 -4.90
N ALA A 25 14.44 24.48 -4.59
CA ALA A 25 14.55 23.03 -4.59
C ALA A 25 14.67 22.47 -6.02
N SER A 26 15.61 21.54 -6.23
CA SER A 26 15.71 20.76 -7.47
C SER A 26 14.53 19.80 -7.63
N ALA A 27 14.25 19.35 -8.85
CA ALA A 27 13.12 18.45 -9.13
C ALA A 27 13.12 17.17 -8.27
N TRP A 28 14.31 16.59 -8.01
CA TRP A 28 14.44 15.43 -7.13
C TRP A 28 14.13 15.76 -5.66
N GLN A 29 14.57 16.93 -5.18
CA GLN A 29 14.24 17.39 -3.83
C GLN A 29 12.74 17.66 -3.68
N THR A 30 12.11 18.32 -4.65
CA THR A 30 10.66 18.54 -4.68
C THR A 30 9.90 17.21 -4.64
N PHE A 31 10.31 16.22 -5.45
CA PHE A 31 9.69 14.91 -5.42
C PHE A 31 9.86 14.21 -4.06
N ALA A 32 11.09 14.08 -3.57
CA ALA A 32 11.38 13.29 -2.38
C ALA A 32 10.85 13.93 -1.08
N HIS A 33 10.84 15.27 -0.99
CA HIS A 33 10.47 15.98 0.25
C HIS A 33 9.06 16.56 0.24
N VAL A 34 8.44 16.74 -0.93
CA VAL A 34 7.09 17.35 -1.03
C VAL A 34 6.10 16.35 -1.61
N VAL A 35 6.30 15.92 -2.86
CA VAL A 35 5.33 15.07 -3.56
C VAL A 35 5.19 13.71 -2.87
N LEU A 36 6.30 12.99 -2.69
CA LEU A 36 6.31 11.62 -2.17
C LEU A 36 5.70 11.55 -0.76
N PRO A 37 6.05 12.39 0.23
CA PRO A 37 5.43 12.34 1.56
C PRO A 37 3.93 12.66 1.54
N ILE A 38 3.47 13.53 0.63
CA ILE A 38 2.05 13.89 0.50
C ILE A 38 1.24 12.71 -0.07
N ILE A 39 1.75 12.04 -1.11
CA ILE A 39 1.05 10.91 -1.76
C ILE A 39 1.31 9.56 -1.07
N ALA A 40 2.35 9.45 -0.23
CA ALA A 40 2.76 8.19 0.41
C ALA A 40 1.62 7.44 1.13
N PRO A 41 0.76 8.07 1.95
CA PRO A 41 -0.36 7.36 2.58
C PRO A 41 -1.31 6.71 1.55
N SER A 42 -1.59 7.44 0.46
CA SER A 42 -2.44 6.95 -0.63
C SER A 42 -1.76 5.85 -1.44
N LEU A 43 -0.44 5.98 -1.68
CA LEU A 43 0.35 4.97 -2.38
C LEU A 43 0.36 3.63 -1.63
N ILE A 44 0.55 3.67 -0.31
CA ILE A 44 0.50 2.47 0.54
C ILE A 44 -0.90 1.83 0.48
N GLY A 45 -1.97 2.63 0.55
CA GLY A 45 -3.34 2.12 0.43
C GLY A 45 -3.60 1.41 -0.90
N VAL A 46 -3.11 1.98 -2.02
CA VAL A 46 -3.24 1.35 -3.34
C VAL A 46 -2.37 0.11 -3.48
N ALA A 47 -1.17 0.10 -2.88
CA ALA A 47 -0.31 -1.07 -2.88
C ALA A 47 -0.97 -2.26 -2.17
N LEU A 48 -1.58 -2.04 -1.00
CA LEU A 48 -2.36 -3.07 -0.32
C LEU A 48 -3.54 -3.55 -1.14
N PHE A 49 -4.32 -2.63 -1.69
CA PHE A 49 -5.46 -3.00 -2.52
C PHE A 49 -5.03 -3.85 -3.73
N GLY A 50 -3.92 -3.49 -4.37
CA GLY A 50 -3.33 -4.27 -5.45
C GLY A 50 -2.85 -5.65 -5.00
N PHE A 51 -2.23 -5.75 -3.83
CA PHE A 51 -1.82 -7.04 -3.23
C PHE A 51 -3.03 -7.93 -2.96
N THR A 52 -4.10 -7.39 -2.34
CA THR A 52 -5.33 -8.15 -2.08
C THR A 52 -5.93 -8.70 -3.37
N LEU A 53 -6.07 -7.87 -4.41
CA LEU A 53 -6.58 -8.32 -5.70
C LEU A 53 -5.69 -9.37 -6.36
N SER A 54 -4.36 -9.24 -6.25
CA SER A 54 -3.43 -10.23 -6.80
C SER A 54 -3.52 -11.56 -6.06
N TYR A 55 -3.75 -11.55 -4.76
CA TYR A 55 -3.89 -12.77 -3.95
C TYR A 55 -5.23 -13.47 -4.19
N ASP A 56 -6.29 -12.70 -4.46
CA ASP A 56 -7.65 -13.19 -4.75
C ASP A 56 -7.82 -13.74 -6.18
N GLU A 57 -6.77 -13.73 -6.99
CA GLU A 57 -6.78 -14.14 -8.39
C GLU A 57 -6.71 -15.68 -8.56
N PHE A 58 -7.53 -16.41 -7.80
CA PHE A 58 -7.55 -17.88 -7.78
C PHE A 58 -8.02 -18.47 -9.11
N ALA A 59 -9.16 -18.02 -9.64
CA ALA A 59 -9.76 -18.61 -10.83
C ALA A 59 -8.85 -18.47 -12.06
N ARG A 60 -8.24 -17.29 -12.23
CA ARG A 60 -7.32 -17.05 -13.34
C ARG A 60 -6.03 -17.83 -13.19
N THR A 61 -5.45 -17.87 -11.99
CA THR A 61 -4.25 -18.68 -11.76
C THR A 61 -4.53 -20.16 -12.00
N LEU A 62 -5.68 -20.70 -11.58
CA LEU A 62 -6.07 -22.09 -11.84
C LEU A 62 -6.08 -22.45 -13.34
N LEU A 63 -6.53 -21.53 -14.18
CA LEU A 63 -6.65 -21.74 -15.64
C LEU A 63 -5.36 -21.47 -16.41
N THR A 64 -4.36 -20.82 -15.78
CA THR A 64 -3.15 -20.35 -16.45
C THR A 64 -1.86 -20.85 -15.83
N SER A 65 -1.90 -21.41 -14.62
CA SER A 65 -0.77 -22.04 -13.96
C SER A 65 -0.35 -23.28 -14.75
N GLY A 66 0.91 -23.31 -15.19
CA GLY A 66 1.52 -24.47 -15.84
C GLY A 66 2.03 -25.47 -14.81
N SER A 67 3.33 -25.75 -14.83
CA SER A 67 3.95 -26.74 -13.95
C SER A 67 4.12 -26.30 -12.49
N TYR A 68 3.87 -25.03 -12.17
CA TYR A 68 4.06 -24.48 -10.82
C TYR A 68 2.75 -23.91 -10.27
N ASN A 69 2.41 -24.33 -9.05
CA ASN A 69 1.24 -23.86 -8.34
C ASN A 69 1.56 -22.59 -7.54
N THR A 70 0.59 -21.67 -7.48
CA THR A 70 0.57 -20.61 -6.47
C THR A 70 0.12 -21.19 -5.13
N LEU A 71 0.40 -20.49 -4.03
CA LEU A 71 0.04 -20.95 -2.69
C LEU A 71 -1.47 -21.26 -2.54
N PRO A 72 -2.42 -20.45 -3.07
CA PRO A 72 -3.84 -20.80 -3.07
C PRO A 72 -4.17 -22.08 -3.86
N LEU A 73 -3.53 -22.30 -5.01
CA LEU A 73 -3.72 -23.51 -5.82
C LEU A 73 -3.19 -24.76 -5.11
N GLU A 74 -2.05 -24.63 -4.43
CA GLU A 74 -1.45 -25.73 -3.67
C GLU A 74 -2.36 -26.14 -2.50
N ILE A 75 -2.88 -25.18 -1.73
CA ILE A 75 -3.84 -25.46 -0.65
C ILE A 75 -5.11 -26.13 -1.20
N PHE A 76 -5.61 -25.66 -2.35
CA PHE A 76 -6.76 -26.27 -3.01
C PHE A 76 -6.46 -27.72 -3.43
N GLY A 77 -5.31 -27.97 -4.06
CA GLY A 77 -4.87 -29.31 -4.45
C GLY A 77 -4.68 -30.27 -3.27
N MET A 78 -4.23 -29.78 -2.11
CA MET A 78 -4.14 -30.60 -0.90
C MET A 78 -5.51 -30.98 -0.33
N THR A 79 -6.55 -30.17 -0.60
CA THR A 79 -7.94 -30.43 -0.15
C THR A 79 -8.66 -31.45 -1.04
N THR A 80 -8.28 -31.54 -2.32
CA THR A 80 -8.86 -32.50 -3.26
C THR A 80 -8.20 -33.89 -3.20
N ASN A 81 -7.02 -34.00 -2.60
CA ASN A 81 -6.30 -35.25 -2.34
C ASN A 81 -6.52 -35.73 -0.88
N VAL A 82 -5.59 -36.53 -0.33
CA VAL A 82 -5.60 -36.91 1.08
C VAL A 82 -5.28 -35.69 1.94
N THR A 83 -6.29 -35.21 2.66
CA THR A 83 -6.16 -34.10 3.61
C THR A 83 -5.13 -34.44 4.68
N THR A 84 -3.99 -33.75 4.66
CA THR A 84 -2.95 -33.87 5.70
C THR A 84 -3.03 -32.70 6.68
N PRO A 85 -2.54 -32.85 7.93
CA PRO A 85 -2.51 -31.76 8.92
C PRO A 85 -1.72 -30.52 8.46
N VAL A 86 -0.89 -30.66 7.43
CA VAL A 86 -0.09 -29.57 6.83
C VAL A 86 -0.98 -28.42 6.34
N ILE A 87 -2.20 -28.70 5.87
CA ILE A 87 -3.15 -27.68 5.40
C ILE A 87 -3.49 -26.69 6.53
N PHE A 88 -3.72 -27.18 7.75
CA PHE A 88 -4.03 -26.33 8.89
C PHE A 88 -2.84 -25.47 9.33
N ALA A 89 -1.62 -26.02 9.20
CA ALA A 89 -0.39 -25.25 9.46
C ALA A 89 -0.22 -24.11 8.44
N LEU A 90 -0.43 -24.38 7.14
CA LEU A 90 -0.40 -23.36 6.09
C LEU A 90 -1.50 -22.30 6.27
N GLY A 91 -2.72 -22.70 6.64
CA GLY A 91 -3.81 -21.77 6.95
C GLY A 91 -3.50 -20.86 8.14
N THR A 92 -2.86 -21.40 9.18
CA THR A 92 -2.41 -20.60 10.33
C THR A 92 -1.30 -19.63 9.92
N LEU A 93 -0.32 -20.08 9.14
CA LEU A 93 0.80 -19.26 8.70
C LEU A 93 0.36 -18.11 7.79
N THR A 94 -0.51 -18.37 6.81
CA THR A 94 -1.07 -17.35 5.91
C THR A 94 -1.92 -16.33 6.66
N THR A 95 -2.64 -16.77 7.69
CA THR A 95 -3.42 -15.90 8.58
C THR A 95 -2.50 -14.98 9.38
N ILE A 96 -1.45 -15.52 10.01
CA ILE A 96 -0.44 -14.74 10.74
C ILE A 96 0.23 -13.74 9.80
N PHE A 97 0.63 -14.17 8.60
CA PHE A 97 1.24 -13.31 7.60
C PHE A 97 0.32 -12.13 7.21
N SER A 98 -0.97 -12.40 7.02
CA SER A 98 -1.97 -11.37 6.72
C SER A 98 -2.10 -10.35 7.86
N PHE A 99 -2.15 -10.82 9.12
CA PHE A 99 -2.16 -9.93 10.27
C PHE A 99 -0.89 -9.08 10.40
N VAL A 100 0.28 -9.63 10.08
CA VAL A 100 1.54 -8.88 10.06
C VAL A 100 1.48 -7.76 9.02
N ILE A 101 1.01 -8.03 7.80
CA ILE A 101 0.85 -7.00 6.76
C ILE A 101 -0.10 -5.90 7.22
N ILE A 102 -1.25 -6.28 7.78
CA ILE A 102 -2.25 -5.33 8.29
C ILE A 102 -1.66 -4.48 9.43
N ALA A 103 -0.93 -5.09 10.36
CA ALA A 103 -0.29 -4.38 11.47
C ALA A 103 0.77 -3.39 10.98
N VAL A 104 1.63 -3.79 10.03
CA VAL A 104 2.62 -2.91 9.40
C VAL A 104 1.94 -1.74 8.70
N PHE A 105 0.81 -1.98 8.03
CA PHE A 105 0.03 -0.91 7.40
C PHE A 105 -0.50 0.11 8.40
N PHE A 106 -1.16 -0.35 9.46
CA PHE A 106 -1.65 0.57 10.49
C PHE A 106 -0.52 1.32 11.19
N LEU A 107 0.61 0.65 11.43
CA LEU A 107 1.80 1.28 12.01
C LEU A 107 2.37 2.36 11.09
N THR A 108 2.53 2.09 9.79
CA THR A 108 3.03 3.07 8.82
C THR A 108 2.11 4.28 8.70
N LEU A 109 0.79 4.08 8.62
CA LEU A 109 -0.18 5.18 8.65
C LEU A 109 -0.14 5.98 9.95
N TRP A 110 0.02 5.31 11.08
CA TRP A 110 0.13 5.96 12.39
C TRP A 110 1.40 6.82 12.49
N ILE A 111 2.54 6.33 12.00
CA ILE A 111 3.80 7.09 11.93
C ILE A 111 3.65 8.31 11.02
N LEU A 112 3.06 8.14 9.83
CA LEU A 112 2.86 9.22 8.86
C LEU A 112 1.86 10.28 9.36
N SER A 113 0.78 9.86 10.03
CA SER A 113 -0.22 10.78 10.58
C SER A 113 0.30 11.57 11.78
N ARG A 114 1.20 11.00 12.60
CA ARG A 114 1.90 11.73 13.66
C ARG A 114 2.77 12.86 13.10
N ARG A 115 3.42 12.66 11.95
CA ARG A 115 4.23 13.70 11.29
C ARG A 115 3.38 14.86 10.77
N ARG A 116 2.13 14.62 10.35
CA ARG A 116 1.22 15.66 9.83
C ARG A 116 0.72 16.64 10.90
N LYS A 117 0.62 16.24 12.17
CA LYS A 117 0.10 17.11 13.25
C LYS A 117 1.07 18.22 13.68
N GLY A 118 2.32 18.21 13.24
CA GLY A 118 3.33 19.20 13.64
C GLY A 118 3.34 20.52 12.86
N THR A 119 2.70 20.60 11.67
CA THR A 119 3.00 21.69 10.71
C THR A 119 1.84 22.67 10.47
N THR A 120 0.66 22.46 11.08
CA THR A 120 -0.53 23.33 10.86
C THR A 120 -0.69 24.44 11.90
N SER A 121 0.16 24.53 12.93
CA SER A 121 -0.06 25.47 14.05
C SER A 121 0.38 26.91 13.78
N ASP A 122 1.27 27.17 12.82
CA ASP A 122 2.01 28.45 12.81
C ASP A 122 1.62 29.44 11.71
N ALA A 123 0.77 29.04 10.75
CA ALA A 123 0.37 29.94 9.65
C ALA A 123 -0.75 30.94 9.99
N GLY A 124 -1.47 30.76 11.10
CA GLY A 124 -2.62 31.59 11.48
C GLY A 124 -2.41 32.53 12.67
N LYS A 125 -1.25 32.50 13.33
CA LYS A 125 -1.01 33.23 14.60
C LYS A 125 -0.38 34.62 14.44
N GLY A 126 -0.09 35.06 13.21
CA GLY A 126 0.52 36.37 12.92
C GLY A 126 -0.42 37.41 12.30
N MET A 127 -1.73 37.15 12.25
CA MET A 127 -2.73 38.03 11.61
C MET A 127 -3.77 38.62 12.59
N VAL A 128 -3.42 38.73 13.87
CA VAL A 128 -4.19 39.50 14.86
C VAL A 128 -3.33 40.58 15.51
#